data_AF-A0A9W8LBD0-F1
#
_entry.id   AF-A0A9W8LBD0-F1
#
_cell.length_a   1.000
_cell.length_b   1.000
_cell.length_c   1.000
_cell.angle_alpha   90.00
_cell.angle_beta   90.00
_cell.angle_gamma   90.00
#
_symmetry.space_group_name_H-M   'P 1'
#
loop_
_entity.id
_entity.type
_entity.pdbx_description
1 polymer ?
#
loop_
_entity_poly.entity_id
_entity_poly.type
_entity_poly.pdbx_seq_one_letter_code
_entity_poly.pdbx_strand_id
1 'polypeptide(L)'
;MRRLANECVFTADYPTTSSRAIYSYAPELFTPEDYPMGALVRTVTLRLNFEGIANGEVPQLLTSPECPINGFAFATNLNVEIFSSGVIVEDHDEKHVLGYVDDTISAIKRILPMAHNISVGDNMIYPIIGNKLSTALGHLIQQLLGGSTKSSIRYSSYIDDTAKYSGLTFLTHIEYEANGNSKKHMQIIHQNAMSLRELSIDYIGLGPISKIIVDNTGTLITFPRLRCLKLSSTNGTAPSSYPVFEDYIPFPSLSHIDMMRMVE
;
A
#
# COMPACT_ATOMS: atom_id res chain seq x y z
N MET A 1 -24.38 16.60 18.91
CA MET A 1 -23.31 15.58 18.84
C MET A 1 -22.77 15.56 17.42
N ARG A 2 -21.47 15.79 17.20
CA ARG A 2 -20.83 15.61 15.89
C ARG A 2 -20.73 14.11 15.62
N ARG A 3 -21.29 13.60 14.52
CA ARG A 3 -21.10 12.19 14.10
C ARG A 3 -19.69 12.06 13.52
N LEU A 4 -18.87 11.19 14.10
CA LEU A 4 -17.63 10.72 13.48
C LEU A 4 -18.03 9.70 12.41
N ALA A 5 -17.68 9.96 11.15
CA ALA A 5 -17.58 8.86 10.20
C ALA A 5 -16.20 8.23 10.40
N ASN A 6 -16.16 6.92 10.57
CA ASN A 6 -14.90 6.24 10.84
C ASN A 6 -14.00 6.20 9.61
N GLU A 7 -14.58 6.12 8.41
CA GLU A 7 -13.87 5.91 7.16
C GLU A 7 -14.54 6.67 6.00
N CYS A 8 -13.73 7.15 5.05
CA CYS A 8 -14.20 7.72 3.79
C CYS A 8 -13.32 7.21 2.65
N VAL A 9 -13.93 6.83 1.52
CA VAL A 9 -13.20 6.46 0.30
C VAL A 9 -13.32 7.58 -0.72
N PHE A 10 -12.19 8.00 -1.26
CA PHE A 10 -12.03 9.00 -2.29
C PHE A 10 -11.29 8.37 -3.46
N THR A 11 -11.87 8.48 -4.65
CA THR A 11 -11.27 7.97 -5.88
C THR A 11 -10.87 9.15 -6.76
N ALA A 12 -9.58 9.29 -7.04
CA ALA A 12 -9.06 10.16 -8.10
C ALA A 12 -8.85 9.32 -9.35
N ASP A 13 -9.92 9.19 -10.15
CA ASP A 13 -9.91 8.47 -11.42
C ASP A 13 -10.40 9.36 -12.56
N TYR A 14 -9.80 9.16 -13.74
CA TYR A 14 -10.22 9.78 -14.98
C TYR A 14 -10.92 8.70 -15.84
N PRO A 15 -12.21 8.83 -16.17
CA PRO A 15 -12.86 7.84 -16.99
C PRO A 15 -12.34 7.92 -18.43
N THR A 16 -11.89 6.78 -18.95
CA THR A 16 -11.43 6.59 -20.34
C THR A 16 -12.53 6.77 -21.40
N THR A 17 -13.78 7.01 -20.97
CA THR A 17 -14.88 7.40 -21.85
C THR A 17 -15.61 8.60 -21.26
N SER A 18 -15.81 9.62 -22.09
CA SER A 18 -16.44 10.90 -21.78
C SER A 18 -17.42 10.86 -20.58
N SER A 19 -17.04 11.48 -19.46
CA SER A 19 -17.90 12.19 -18.48
C SER A 19 -17.29 12.19 -17.08
N ARG A 20 -16.75 13.35 -16.64
CA ARG A 20 -16.46 13.73 -15.25
C ARG A 20 -15.44 12.87 -14.47
N ALA A 21 -14.52 13.53 -13.75
CA ALA A 21 -13.83 12.89 -12.64
C ALA A 21 -14.87 12.20 -11.73
N ILE A 22 -14.77 10.87 -11.60
CA ILE A 22 -15.71 10.12 -10.77
C ILE A 22 -15.20 10.21 -9.34
N TYR A 23 -15.73 11.18 -8.59
CA TYR A 23 -15.73 11.13 -7.13
C TYR A 23 -16.65 9.98 -6.70
N SER A 24 -16.18 8.73 -6.77
CA SER A 24 -16.92 7.62 -6.18
C SER A 24 -16.67 7.63 -4.67
N TYR A 25 -17.53 8.34 -3.96
CA TYR A 25 -17.84 8.02 -2.58
C TYR A 25 -18.44 6.61 -2.61
N ALA A 26 -17.69 5.60 -2.17
CA ALA A 26 -18.25 4.26 -2.04
C ALA A 26 -19.41 4.32 -1.02
N PRO A 27 -20.65 3.99 -1.43
CA PRO A 27 -21.85 4.39 -0.73
C PRO A 27 -22.31 3.26 0.19
N GLU A 28 -21.88 3.30 1.44
CA GLU A 28 -22.80 3.01 2.54
C GLU A 28 -22.77 4.24 3.45
N LEU A 29 -23.72 5.13 3.16
CA LEU A 29 -24.05 6.36 3.84
C LEU A 29 -23.21 7.60 3.46
N PHE A 30 -23.95 8.65 3.04
CA PHE A 30 -23.62 10.07 3.13
C PHE A 30 -23.09 10.75 1.85
N THR A 31 -23.92 11.66 1.34
CA THR A 31 -23.62 12.65 0.31
C THR A 31 -22.82 13.82 0.90
N PRO A 32 -22.15 14.67 0.10
CA PRO A 32 -21.45 15.86 0.59
C PRO A 32 -22.32 16.83 1.40
N GLU A 33 -23.64 16.82 1.17
CA GLU A 33 -24.63 17.60 1.93
C GLU A 33 -24.88 17.05 3.33
N ASP A 34 -24.54 15.77 3.57
CA ASP A 34 -24.69 15.09 4.86
C ASP A 34 -23.50 15.34 5.81
N TYR A 35 -22.43 15.98 5.34
CA TYR A 35 -21.33 16.42 6.19
C TYR A 35 -21.56 17.86 6.62
N PRO A 36 -22.02 18.12 7.87
CA PRO A 36 -21.84 19.44 8.43
C PRO A 36 -20.34 19.73 8.41
N MET A 37 -19.94 20.89 7.91
CA MET A 37 -18.58 21.40 8.06
C MET A 37 -18.05 21.05 9.47
N GLY A 38 -17.07 20.15 9.55
CA GLY A 38 -16.50 19.69 10.83
C GLY A 38 -16.88 18.29 11.32
N ALA A 39 -17.43 17.39 10.49
CA ALA A 39 -17.38 15.97 10.80
C ALA A 39 -15.94 15.45 10.64
N LEU A 40 -15.42 14.85 11.72
CA LEU A 40 -14.05 14.37 11.82
C LEU A 40 -13.99 12.99 11.16
N VAL A 41 -13.28 12.87 10.05
CA VAL A 41 -12.93 11.57 9.44
C VAL A 41 -11.63 11.09 10.07
N ARG A 42 -11.59 9.85 10.54
CA ARG A 42 -10.36 9.27 11.13
C ARG A 42 -9.44 8.66 10.07
N THR A 43 -10.05 7.99 9.10
CA THR A 43 -9.35 7.26 8.03
C THR A 43 -9.89 7.69 6.68
N VAL A 44 -8.97 8.02 5.76
CA VAL A 44 -9.29 8.30 4.36
C VAL A 44 -8.63 7.24 3.50
N THR A 45 -9.37 6.66 2.57
CA THR A 45 -8.83 5.82 1.50
C THR A 45 -8.81 6.63 0.21
N LEU A 46 -7.65 6.76 -0.42
CA LEU A 46 -7.40 7.51 -1.65
C LEU A 46 -7.02 6.54 -2.75
N ARG A 47 -7.86 6.37 -3.76
CA ARG A 47 -7.54 5.58 -4.95
C ARG A 47 -6.93 6.49 -5.99
N LEU A 48 -5.71 6.18 -6.44
CA LEU A 48 -4.96 7.01 -7.40
C LEU A 48 -4.75 6.25 -8.70
N ASN A 49 -5.29 6.79 -9.80
CA ASN A 49 -4.93 6.35 -11.13
C ASN A 49 -3.54 6.93 -11.50
N PHE A 50 -2.53 6.06 -11.62
CA PHE A 50 -1.16 6.50 -11.91
C PHE A 50 -1.03 7.09 -13.32
N GLU A 51 -1.87 6.68 -14.27
CA GLU A 51 -1.94 7.28 -15.60
C GLU A 51 -2.40 8.74 -15.53
N GLY A 52 -3.43 9.01 -14.72
CA GLY A 52 -3.89 10.37 -14.45
C GLY A 52 -2.84 11.22 -13.72
N ILE A 53 -1.94 10.62 -12.93
CA ILE A 53 -0.78 11.33 -12.36
C ILE A 53 0.22 11.65 -13.49
N ALA A 54 0.57 10.68 -14.32
CA ALA A 54 1.53 10.87 -15.42
C ALA A 54 1.07 11.93 -16.43
N ASN A 55 -0.24 12.14 -16.57
CA ASN A 55 -0.86 13.16 -17.42
C ASN A 55 -1.10 14.52 -16.71
N GLY A 56 -0.84 14.62 -15.40
CA GLY A 56 -1.06 15.84 -14.62
C GLY A 56 -2.53 16.11 -14.26
N GLU A 57 -3.44 15.18 -14.52
CA GLU A 57 -4.88 15.32 -14.27
C GLU A 57 -5.21 15.14 -12.77
N VAL A 58 -4.62 14.13 -12.13
CA VAL A 58 -4.77 13.88 -10.68
C VAL A 58 -4.31 15.07 -9.84
N PRO A 59 -3.11 15.66 -10.03
CA PRO A 59 -2.72 16.83 -9.25
C PRO A 59 -3.63 18.04 -9.51
N GLN A 60 -4.15 18.23 -10.73
CA GLN A 60 -5.15 19.28 -11.00
C GLN A 60 -6.46 19.06 -10.23
N LEU A 61 -6.96 17.82 -10.18
CA LEU A 61 -8.16 17.48 -9.42
C LEU A 61 -7.98 17.70 -7.93
N LEU A 62 -6.84 17.30 -7.37
CA LEU A 62 -6.52 17.50 -5.95
C LEU A 62 -6.26 18.97 -5.59
N THR A 63 -5.90 19.79 -6.59
CA THR A 63 -5.68 21.23 -6.38
C THR A 63 -6.91 22.10 -6.62
N SER A 64 -7.95 21.55 -7.27
CA SER A 64 -9.20 22.23 -7.58
C SER A 64 -9.89 22.81 -6.33
N PRO A 65 -10.45 24.03 -6.39
CA PRO A 65 -11.24 24.62 -5.31
C PRO A 65 -12.51 23.82 -4.99
N GLU A 66 -12.98 22.96 -5.89
CA GLU A 66 -14.10 22.05 -5.67
C GLU A 66 -13.70 20.77 -4.92
N CYS A 67 -12.40 20.55 -4.71
CA CYS A 67 -11.91 19.43 -3.91
C CYS A 67 -12.37 19.61 -2.45
N PRO A 68 -13.04 18.62 -1.84
CA PRO A 68 -13.55 18.73 -0.47
C PRO A 68 -12.43 18.66 0.57
N ILE A 69 -11.67 19.75 0.72
CA ILE A 69 -10.49 19.85 1.60
C ILE A 69 -10.87 19.82 3.09
N ASN A 70 -11.99 20.46 3.45
CA ASN A 70 -12.31 20.73 4.86
C ASN A 70 -12.79 19.51 5.67
N GLY A 71 -13.26 18.44 5.02
CA GLY A 71 -13.73 17.23 5.69
C GLY A 71 -12.61 16.29 6.15
N PHE A 72 -11.42 16.41 5.54
CA PHE A 72 -10.36 15.40 5.67
C PHE A 72 -9.12 15.88 6.40
N ALA A 73 -8.98 17.19 6.65
CA ALA A 73 -7.77 17.77 7.24
C ALA A 73 -7.37 17.15 8.59
N PHE A 74 -8.33 16.56 9.31
CA PHE A 74 -8.14 15.91 10.61
C PHE A 74 -7.93 14.39 10.55
N ALA A 75 -7.94 13.80 9.37
CA ALA A 75 -7.70 12.36 9.22
C ALA A 75 -6.27 12.01 9.62
N THR A 76 -6.15 11.04 10.51
CA THR A 76 -4.85 10.55 11.01
C THR A 76 -4.32 9.36 10.22
N ASN A 77 -5.22 8.66 9.51
CA ASN A 77 -4.89 7.51 8.68
C ASN A 77 -5.20 7.81 7.21
N LEU A 78 -4.28 7.44 6.33
CA LEU A 78 -4.42 7.50 4.89
C LEU A 78 -4.10 6.12 4.30
N ASN A 79 -5.07 5.50 3.65
CA ASN A 79 -4.85 4.33 2.80
C ASN A 79 -4.76 4.82 1.36
N VAL A 80 -3.76 4.41 0.60
CA VAL A 80 -3.61 4.76 -0.81
C VAL A 80 -3.65 3.48 -1.62
N GLU A 81 -4.59 3.39 -2.56
CA GLU A 81 -4.68 2.29 -3.52
C GLU A 81 -4.24 2.83 -4.89
N ILE A 82 -3.09 2.37 -5.38
CA ILE A 82 -2.56 2.82 -6.67
C ILE A 82 -2.96 1.80 -7.74
N PHE A 83 -3.50 2.28 -8.86
CA PHE A 83 -3.94 1.44 -9.98
C PHE A 83 -3.62 2.10 -11.33
N SER A 84 -3.72 1.34 -12.41
CA SER A 84 -3.66 1.86 -13.79
C SER A 84 -4.75 1.25 -14.65
N SER A 85 -5.41 2.07 -15.46
CA SER A 85 -6.50 1.68 -16.37
C SER A 85 -6.10 0.73 -17.52
N GLY A 86 -4.85 0.26 -17.57
CA GLY A 86 -4.38 -0.70 -18.57
C GLY A 86 -3.94 -0.09 -19.91
N VAL A 87 -3.85 1.24 -20.00
CA VAL A 87 -3.23 1.91 -21.14
C VAL A 87 -1.73 2.00 -20.88
N ILE A 88 -0.95 1.41 -21.78
CA ILE A 88 0.51 1.49 -21.73
C ILE A 88 0.90 2.96 -21.91
N VAL A 89 1.52 3.56 -20.90
CA VAL A 89 2.07 4.92 -20.98
C VAL A 89 3.34 4.86 -21.82
N GLU A 90 3.20 4.84 -23.16
CA GLU A 90 4.35 4.51 -24.02
C GLU A 90 5.37 5.66 -24.15
N ASP A 91 4.99 6.92 -23.92
CA ASP A 91 5.79 8.08 -24.38
C ASP A 91 5.92 9.29 -23.42
N HIS A 92 5.71 9.13 -22.11
CA HIS A 92 5.97 10.24 -21.18
C HIS A 92 7.45 10.31 -20.79
N ASP A 93 8.05 11.51 -20.89
CA ASP A 93 9.40 11.79 -20.35
C ASP A 93 9.37 11.67 -18.81
N GLU A 94 10.22 10.80 -18.27
CA GLU A 94 10.29 10.47 -16.84
C GLU A 94 10.42 11.71 -15.95
N LYS A 95 11.15 12.73 -16.40
CA LYS A 95 11.29 14.00 -15.65
C LYS A 95 9.97 14.75 -15.50
N HIS A 96 9.13 14.72 -16.54
CA HIS A 96 7.82 15.36 -16.50
C HIS A 96 6.88 14.60 -15.57
N VAL A 97 6.91 13.26 -15.61
CA VAL A 97 6.11 12.42 -14.70
C VAL A 97 6.50 12.63 -13.25
N LEU A 98 7.80 12.72 -12.94
CA LEU A 98 8.28 13.00 -11.59
C LEU A 98 7.77 14.36 -11.06
N GLY A 99 7.69 15.38 -11.91
CA GLY A 99 7.09 16.66 -11.56
C GLY A 99 5.62 16.52 -11.12
N TYR A 100 4.81 15.78 -11.88
CA TYR A 100 3.41 15.55 -11.50
C TYR A 100 3.25 14.66 -10.27
N VAL A 101 4.18 13.74 -10.04
CA VAL A 101 4.24 12.98 -8.78
C VAL A 101 4.46 13.93 -7.60
N ASP A 102 5.43 14.84 -7.68
CA ASP A 102 5.72 15.82 -6.62
C ASP A 102 4.53 16.76 -6.36
N ASP A 103 3.85 17.21 -7.41
CA ASP A 103 2.64 18.01 -7.31
C ASP A 103 1.50 17.23 -6.63
N THR A 104 1.33 15.96 -6.98
CA THR A 104 0.33 15.07 -6.39
C THR A 104 0.60 14.87 -4.89
N ILE A 105 1.85 14.60 -4.51
CA ILE A 105 2.28 14.48 -3.11
C ILE A 105 1.99 15.77 -2.34
N SER A 106 2.34 16.91 -2.93
CA SER A 106 2.14 18.22 -2.31
C SER A 106 0.66 18.51 -2.09
N ALA A 107 -0.18 18.16 -3.06
CA ALA A 107 -1.63 18.30 -2.95
C ALA A 107 -2.21 17.38 -1.86
N ILE A 108 -1.80 16.12 -1.81
CA ILE A 108 -2.22 15.17 -0.75
C ILE A 108 -1.82 15.69 0.63
N LYS A 109 -0.57 16.11 0.82
CA LYS A 109 -0.07 16.66 2.10
C LYS A 109 -0.83 17.92 2.53
N ARG A 110 -1.31 18.72 1.57
CA ARG A 110 -2.13 19.90 1.83
C ARG A 110 -3.56 19.53 2.24
N ILE A 111 -4.15 18.50 1.64
CA ILE A 111 -5.52 18.03 1.95
C ILE A 111 -5.55 17.25 3.27
N LEU A 112 -4.50 16.45 3.54
CA LEU A 112 -4.39 15.52 4.66
C LEU A 112 -3.15 15.80 5.53
N PRO A 113 -2.98 17.02 6.08
CA PRO A 113 -1.76 17.40 6.80
C PRO A 113 -1.53 16.60 8.09
N MET A 114 -2.59 16.01 8.67
CA MET A 114 -2.52 15.23 9.91
C MET A 114 -2.38 13.71 9.68
N ALA A 115 -2.33 13.26 8.42
CA ALA A 115 -2.19 11.85 8.10
C ALA A 115 -0.75 11.41 8.39
N HIS A 116 -0.58 10.59 9.42
CA HIS A 116 0.72 10.07 9.85
C HIS A 116 0.78 8.55 9.89
N ASN A 117 -0.35 7.87 9.68
CA ASN A 117 -0.42 6.44 9.47
C ASN A 117 -0.80 6.20 8.01
N ILE A 118 0.16 5.80 7.20
CA ILE A 118 0.01 5.73 5.75
C ILE A 118 0.19 4.29 5.31
N SER A 119 -0.82 3.75 4.63
CA SER A 119 -0.78 2.44 3.98
C SER A 119 -0.84 2.65 2.48
N VAL A 120 0.03 1.98 1.72
CA VAL A 120 -0.01 2.02 0.25
C VAL A 120 -0.18 0.59 -0.27
N GLY A 121 -1.11 0.38 -1.19
CA GLY A 121 -1.33 -0.92 -1.83
C GLY A 121 -1.46 -0.81 -3.33
N ASP A 122 -0.98 -1.83 -4.05
CA ASP A 122 -1.32 -2.01 -5.45
C ASP A 122 -2.77 -2.53 -5.57
N ASN A 123 -3.51 -2.04 -6.56
CA ASN A 123 -4.76 -2.69 -6.96
C ASN A 123 -4.44 -3.95 -7.77
N MET A 124 -4.74 -5.10 -7.18
CA MET A 124 -4.50 -6.43 -7.76
C MET A 124 -5.30 -6.70 -9.04
N ILE A 125 -6.43 -6.00 -9.26
CA ILE A 125 -7.29 -6.17 -10.43
C ILE A 125 -6.73 -5.40 -11.63
N TYR A 126 -6.05 -4.27 -11.36
CA TYR A 126 -5.54 -3.35 -12.38
C TYR A 126 -4.06 -3.00 -12.10
N PRO A 127 -3.16 -4.00 -12.23
CA PRO A 127 -1.76 -3.83 -11.87
C PRO A 127 -1.05 -2.88 -12.85
N ILE A 128 -0.10 -2.12 -12.31
CA ILE A 128 0.82 -1.31 -13.12
C ILE A 128 1.90 -2.25 -13.68
N ILE A 129 1.93 -2.41 -15.00
CA ILE A 129 2.87 -3.28 -15.71
C ILE A 129 3.72 -2.41 -16.64
N GLY A 130 5.02 -2.29 -16.34
CA GLY A 130 5.97 -1.60 -17.23
C GLY A 130 7.10 -0.89 -16.49
N ASN A 131 8.33 -1.09 -16.98
CA ASN A 131 9.58 -0.63 -16.34
C ASN A 131 9.81 0.90 -16.41
N LYS A 132 9.32 1.58 -17.45
CA LYS A 132 9.60 3.02 -17.67
C LYS A 132 9.00 3.92 -16.58
N LEU A 133 7.96 3.47 -15.89
CA LEU A 133 7.26 4.23 -14.86
C LEU A 133 7.54 3.72 -13.44
N SER A 134 8.25 2.61 -13.29
CA SER A 134 8.56 2.02 -11.99
C SER A 134 9.35 2.97 -11.10
N THR A 135 10.24 3.81 -11.66
CA THR A 135 10.97 4.84 -10.91
C THR A 135 10.02 5.89 -10.34
N ALA A 136 9.14 6.45 -11.17
CA ALA A 136 8.20 7.50 -10.76
C ALA A 136 7.17 6.98 -9.76
N LEU A 137 6.69 5.74 -9.97
CA LEU A 137 5.83 5.05 -9.01
C LEU A 137 6.55 4.76 -7.69
N GLY A 138 7.82 4.34 -7.75
CA GLY A 138 8.63 4.15 -6.55
C GLY A 138 8.87 5.45 -5.79
N HIS A 139 9.14 6.55 -6.50
CA HIS A 139 9.24 7.88 -5.90
C HIS A 139 7.92 8.31 -5.24
N LEU A 140 6.77 8.09 -5.90
CA LEU A 140 5.44 8.35 -5.32
C LEU A 140 5.26 7.56 -4.01
N ILE A 141 5.49 6.26 -4.02
CA ILE A 141 5.34 5.38 -2.85
C ILE A 141 6.29 5.82 -1.73
N GLN A 142 7.55 6.09 -2.05
CA GLN A 142 8.55 6.52 -1.08
C GLN A 142 8.19 7.87 -0.44
N GLN A 143 7.70 8.83 -1.23
CA GLN A 143 7.30 10.15 -0.74
C GLN A 143 6.00 10.14 0.06
N LEU A 144 5.05 9.25 -0.28
CA LEU A 144 3.83 9.03 0.49
C LEU A 144 4.16 8.43 1.86
N LEU A 145 4.99 7.38 1.90
CA LEU A 145 5.32 6.70 3.14
C LEU A 145 6.38 7.46 3.96
N GLY A 146 7.19 8.29 3.30
CA GLY A 146 8.27 9.07 3.90
C GLY A 146 7.76 10.02 4.98
N GLY A 147 8.28 9.87 6.21
CA GLY A 147 7.88 10.69 7.35
C GLY A 147 6.61 10.21 8.08
N SER A 148 5.99 9.10 7.66
CA SER A 148 4.90 8.48 8.40
C SER A 148 5.38 7.83 9.71
N THR A 149 4.55 7.88 10.75
CA THR A 149 4.79 7.19 12.03
C THR A 149 4.47 5.70 11.96
N LYS A 150 3.50 5.34 11.11
CA LYS A 150 3.22 3.97 10.69
C LYS A 150 3.16 3.94 9.17
N SER A 151 4.14 3.28 8.60
CA SER A 151 4.26 2.98 7.18
C SER A 151 3.83 1.54 6.93
N SER A 152 2.86 1.35 6.06
CA SER A 152 2.32 0.05 5.67
C SER A 152 2.36 -0.11 4.16
N ILE A 153 2.65 -1.31 3.69
CA ILE A 153 2.58 -1.65 2.28
C ILE A 153 1.85 -2.95 2.05
N ARG A 154 1.05 -3.01 0.99
CA ARG A 154 0.42 -4.23 0.47
C ARG A 154 0.87 -4.47 -0.97
N TYR A 155 1.46 -5.63 -1.22
CA TYR A 155 1.90 -6.00 -2.57
C TYR A 155 1.87 -7.52 -2.77
N SER A 156 1.95 -7.95 -4.03
CA SER A 156 1.93 -9.36 -4.39
C SER A 156 3.06 -9.77 -5.32
N SER A 157 3.37 -11.07 -5.33
CA SER A 157 4.34 -11.62 -6.28
C SER A 157 3.79 -11.82 -7.69
N TYR A 158 2.48 -11.64 -7.91
CA TYR A 158 1.91 -11.65 -9.26
C TYR A 158 2.45 -10.49 -10.11
N ILE A 159 2.92 -9.43 -9.46
CA ILE A 159 3.54 -8.27 -10.08
C ILE A 159 5.06 -8.37 -9.88
N ASP A 160 5.82 -8.77 -10.91
CA ASP A 160 7.31 -8.80 -10.88
C ASP A 160 7.91 -7.39 -11.14
N ASP A 161 7.33 -6.37 -10.51
CA ASP A 161 7.87 -5.01 -10.48
C ASP A 161 8.17 -4.61 -9.04
N THR A 162 9.20 -5.24 -8.45
CA THR A 162 9.71 -4.84 -7.13
C THR A 162 10.55 -3.57 -7.17
N ALA A 163 10.88 -3.05 -8.36
CA ALA A 163 11.77 -1.89 -8.50
C ALA A 163 11.16 -0.65 -7.82
N LYS A 164 9.84 -0.49 -7.91
CA LYS A 164 9.09 0.58 -7.22
C LYS A 164 9.15 0.51 -5.68
N TYR A 165 9.52 -0.63 -5.10
CA TYR A 165 9.65 -0.80 -3.65
C TYR A 165 11.11 -0.74 -3.17
N SER A 166 12.06 -0.53 -4.10
CA SER A 166 13.46 -0.41 -3.75
C SER A 166 13.72 0.80 -2.85
N GLY A 167 14.55 0.62 -1.82
CA GLY A 167 14.93 1.69 -0.90
C GLY A 167 13.96 1.95 0.26
N LEU A 168 12.81 1.27 0.31
CA LEU A 168 11.92 1.31 1.48
C LEU A 168 12.56 0.52 2.63
N THR A 169 13.15 1.22 3.60
CA THR A 169 13.91 0.64 4.75
C THR A 169 13.34 1.05 6.11
N PHE A 170 12.11 1.56 6.11
CA PHE A 170 11.45 2.15 7.26
C PHE A 170 10.01 1.65 7.43
N LEU A 171 9.61 0.59 6.72
CA LEU A 171 8.28 -0.01 6.81
C LEU A 171 8.06 -0.61 8.20
N THR A 172 6.87 -0.36 8.74
CA THR A 172 6.44 -0.90 10.04
C THR A 172 5.44 -2.04 9.88
N HIS A 173 4.73 -2.09 8.76
CA HIS A 173 3.77 -3.14 8.45
C HIS A 173 3.97 -3.57 6.99
N ILE A 174 4.00 -4.87 6.73
CA ILE A 174 4.04 -5.44 5.38
C ILE A 174 2.94 -6.49 5.27
N GLU A 175 2.11 -6.36 4.25
CA GLU A 175 1.18 -7.38 3.78
C GLU A 175 1.64 -7.87 2.41
N TYR A 176 1.99 -9.15 2.33
CA TYR A 176 2.57 -9.76 1.16
C TYR A 176 1.75 -10.96 0.72
N GLU A 177 1.27 -10.93 -0.52
CA GLU A 177 0.58 -12.06 -1.14
C GLU A 177 1.54 -12.81 -2.08
N ALA A 178 1.87 -14.04 -1.71
CA ALA A 178 2.86 -14.90 -2.35
C ALA A 178 2.18 -15.96 -3.23
N ASN A 179 2.42 -15.86 -4.54
CA ASN A 179 2.12 -16.90 -5.51
C ASN A 179 3.40 -17.56 -6.05
N GLY A 180 4.38 -17.78 -5.18
CA GLY A 180 5.66 -18.39 -5.52
C GLY A 180 6.82 -17.79 -4.75
N ASN A 181 8.02 -18.29 -5.05
CA ASN A 181 9.22 -17.91 -4.32
C ASN A 181 9.96 -16.78 -5.05
N SER A 182 9.63 -15.51 -4.76
CA SER A 182 10.37 -14.38 -5.34
C SER A 182 11.40 -13.82 -4.36
N LYS A 183 12.67 -14.11 -4.66
CA LYS A 183 13.84 -13.60 -3.93
C LYS A 183 13.83 -12.07 -3.79
N LYS A 184 13.37 -11.34 -4.81
CA LYS A 184 13.31 -9.86 -4.77
C LYS A 184 12.28 -9.35 -3.75
N HIS A 185 11.11 -9.98 -3.69
CA HIS A 185 10.06 -9.62 -2.73
C HIS A 185 10.49 -9.92 -1.28
N MET A 186 11.23 -11.01 -1.06
CA MET A 186 11.83 -11.33 0.25
C MET A 186 12.92 -10.35 0.67
N GLN A 187 13.68 -9.79 -0.28
CA GLN A 187 14.67 -8.75 0.01
C GLN A 187 14.01 -7.48 0.58
N ILE A 188 12.80 -7.13 0.17
CA ILE A 188 12.06 -5.99 0.73
C ILE A 188 11.73 -6.25 2.22
N ILE A 189 11.21 -7.43 2.53
CA ILE A 189 10.92 -7.83 3.93
C ILE A 189 12.21 -7.78 4.77
N HIS A 190 13.31 -8.31 4.23
CA HIS A 190 14.60 -8.29 4.89
C HIS A 190 15.11 -6.87 5.16
N GLN A 191 15.04 -5.97 4.17
CA GLN A 191 15.47 -4.57 4.30
C GLN A 191 14.74 -3.82 5.42
N ASN A 192 13.55 -4.30 5.81
CA ASN A 192 12.72 -3.68 6.85
C ASN A 192 12.75 -4.44 8.20
N ALA A 193 13.56 -5.48 8.35
CA ALA A 193 13.55 -6.34 9.54
C ALA A 193 13.71 -5.59 10.87
N MET A 194 14.46 -4.48 10.86
CA MET A 194 14.72 -3.66 12.05
C MET A 194 13.58 -2.70 12.41
N SER A 195 12.71 -2.34 11.46
CA SER A 195 11.57 -1.43 11.66
C SER A 195 10.22 -2.16 11.75
N LEU A 196 10.13 -3.36 11.17
CA LEU A 196 8.90 -4.11 11.01
C LEU A 196 8.28 -4.50 12.36
N ARG A 197 6.99 -4.21 12.52
CA ARG A 197 6.16 -4.52 13.70
C ARG A 197 5.09 -5.54 13.38
N GLU A 198 4.55 -5.50 12.18
CA GLU A 198 3.55 -6.45 11.72
C GLU A 198 3.92 -6.99 10.33
N LEU A 199 3.83 -8.30 10.17
CA LEU A 199 4.08 -8.99 8.90
C LEU A 199 2.92 -9.93 8.64
N SER A 200 2.24 -9.74 7.51
CA SER A 200 1.21 -10.64 7.01
C SER A 200 1.70 -11.25 5.71
N ILE A 201 1.72 -12.57 5.63
CA ILE A 201 2.06 -13.32 4.43
C ILE A 201 0.89 -14.24 4.10
N ASP A 202 0.19 -13.93 3.01
CA ASP A 202 -0.76 -14.86 2.40
C ASP A 202 -0.03 -15.67 1.33
N TYR A 203 -0.15 -16.99 1.33
CA TYR A 203 0.69 -17.83 0.48
C TYR A 203 -0.01 -19.04 -0.14
N ILE A 204 0.45 -19.38 -1.33
CA ILE A 204 0.16 -20.65 -2.00
C ILE A 204 1.38 -21.56 -1.87
N GLY A 205 1.33 -22.55 -0.96
CA GLY A 205 2.26 -23.68 -0.94
C GLY A 205 3.71 -23.42 -0.49
N LEU A 206 3.92 -22.75 0.64
CA LEU A 206 5.26 -22.48 1.16
C LEU A 206 5.74 -23.50 2.20
N GLY A 207 7.02 -23.89 2.09
CA GLY A 207 7.78 -24.57 3.14
C GLY A 207 8.00 -23.67 4.37
N PRO A 208 8.90 -24.03 5.30
CA PRO A 208 9.14 -23.24 6.51
C PRO A 208 9.53 -21.80 6.19
N ILE A 209 8.91 -20.81 6.84
CA ILE A 209 9.19 -19.37 6.62
C ILE A 209 10.63 -19.01 6.90
N SER A 210 11.23 -19.64 7.92
CA SER A 210 12.66 -19.58 8.22
C SER A 210 13.49 -19.94 7.01
N LYS A 211 13.18 -21.08 6.40
CA LYS A 211 13.84 -21.55 5.19
C LYS A 211 13.61 -20.63 4.00
N ILE A 212 12.42 -20.04 3.84
CA ILE A 212 12.14 -19.10 2.74
C ILE A 212 12.94 -17.82 2.91
N ILE A 213 12.95 -17.23 4.11
CA ILE A 213 13.69 -16.00 4.36
C ILE A 213 15.20 -16.26 4.22
N VAL A 214 15.71 -17.35 4.76
CA VAL A 214 17.14 -17.71 4.72
C VAL A 214 17.59 -18.14 3.33
N ASP A 215 16.90 -19.05 2.65
CA ASP A 215 17.28 -19.54 1.31
C ASP A 215 17.24 -18.42 0.27
N ASN A 216 16.29 -17.47 0.39
CA ASN A 216 16.21 -16.36 -0.55
C ASN A 216 17.23 -15.26 -0.28
N THR A 217 17.54 -14.95 0.97
CA THR A 217 18.47 -13.87 1.31
C THR A 217 19.92 -14.34 1.45
N GLY A 218 20.13 -15.63 1.69
CA GLY A 218 21.43 -16.22 2.01
C GLY A 218 21.92 -15.94 3.42
N THR A 219 21.09 -15.33 4.28
CA THR A 219 21.49 -14.85 5.62
C THR A 219 20.42 -15.12 6.67
N LEU A 220 20.84 -15.46 7.89
CA LEU A 220 19.95 -15.51 9.05
C LEU A 220 19.54 -14.10 9.47
N ILE A 221 18.24 -13.85 9.60
CA ILE A 221 17.71 -12.50 9.86
C ILE A 221 16.92 -12.49 11.15
N THR A 222 17.15 -11.47 11.97
CA THR A 222 16.42 -11.23 13.22
C THR A 222 15.39 -10.13 13.03
N PHE A 223 14.20 -10.30 13.59
CA PHE A 223 13.14 -9.28 13.54
C PHE A 223 12.87 -8.74 14.94
N PRO A 224 13.74 -7.85 15.46
CA PRO A 224 13.73 -7.48 16.87
C PRO A 224 12.49 -6.73 17.33
N ARG A 225 11.75 -6.11 16.39
CA ARG A 225 10.56 -5.29 16.68
C ARG A 225 9.25 -5.91 16.24
N LEU A 226 9.28 -7.09 15.60
CA LEU A 226 8.07 -7.74 15.10
C LEU A 226 7.22 -8.22 16.29
N ARG A 227 5.96 -7.79 16.32
CA ARG A 227 4.99 -8.09 17.37
C ARG A 227 3.84 -8.96 16.89
N CYS A 228 3.51 -8.86 15.60
CA CYS A 228 2.43 -9.60 14.95
C CYS A 228 2.95 -10.29 13.70
N LEU A 229 2.76 -11.60 13.61
CA LEU A 229 3.01 -12.40 12.41
C LEU A 229 1.71 -13.10 12.01
N LYS A 230 1.22 -12.82 10.80
CA LYS A 230 0.02 -13.47 10.24
C LYS A 230 0.41 -14.28 9.03
N LEU A 231 -0.03 -15.53 9.01
CA LEU A 231 0.29 -16.50 7.97
C LEU A 231 -1.00 -17.16 7.51
N SER A 232 -1.35 -16.98 6.25
CA SER A 232 -2.53 -17.63 5.66
C SER A 232 -2.17 -18.46 4.45
N SER A 233 -2.88 -19.57 4.26
CA SER A 233 -2.72 -20.41 3.08
C SER A 233 -4.04 -20.66 2.38
N THR A 234 -4.07 -20.40 1.07
CA THR A 234 -5.26 -20.52 0.21
C THR A 234 -5.39 -21.87 -0.49
N ASN A 235 -4.35 -22.71 -0.52
CA ASN A 235 -4.37 -23.99 -1.25
C ASN A 235 -4.79 -25.20 -0.39
N GLY A 236 -5.32 -24.98 0.82
CA GLY A 236 -5.86 -26.03 1.67
C GLY A 236 -4.85 -27.06 2.19
N THR A 237 -3.59 -27.07 1.73
CA THR A 237 -2.52 -27.82 2.40
C THR A 237 -2.26 -27.15 3.73
N ALA A 238 -2.79 -27.75 4.80
CA ALA A 238 -2.28 -27.45 6.12
C ALA A 238 -0.76 -27.59 6.03
N PRO A 239 0.01 -26.69 6.64
CA PRO A 239 1.43 -26.90 6.79
C PRO A 239 1.63 -28.12 7.66
N SER A 240 1.69 -29.29 7.03
CA SER A 240 1.84 -30.57 7.70
C SER A 240 3.22 -30.55 8.31
N SER A 241 3.26 -30.36 9.63
CA SER A 241 4.44 -30.01 10.43
C SER A 241 5.13 -28.74 9.92
N TYR A 242 4.86 -27.60 10.54
CA TYR A 242 5.65 -26.39 10.34
C TYR A 242 6.84 -26.44 11.31
N PRO A 243 8.06 -26.82 10.90
CA PRO A 243 9.26 -26.46 11.63
C PRO A 243 9.55 -24.98 11.37
N VAL A 244 8.60 -24.08 11.67
CA VAL A 244 8.77 -22.62 11.55
C VAL A 244 9.89 -22.13 12.47
N PHE A 245 10.27 -22.95 13.46
CA PHE A 245 11.23 -22.62 14.50
C PHE A 245 12.37 -23.63 14.65
N GLU A 246 12.50 -24.66 13.79
CA GLU A 246 13.63 -25.60 13.93
C GLU A 246 14.97 -24.90 13.65
N ASP A 247 14.97 -23.86 12.82
CA ASP A 247 16.15 -23.03 12.55
C ASP A 247 15.84 -21.53 12.75
N TYR A 248 16.09 -21.05 13.98
CA TYR A 248 16.55 -19.71 14.36
C TYR A 248 16.09 -18.47 13.55
N ILE A 249 14.78 -18.18 13.42
CA ILE A 249 14.38 -16.76 13.33
C ILE A 249 14.07 -16.26 14.75
N PRO A 250 14.93 -15.44 15.38
CA PRO A 250 14.57 -14.79 16.62
C PRO A 250 13.60 -13.65 16.30
N PHE A 251 12.34 -13.87 16.65
CA PHE A 251 11.34 -12.83 16.80
C PHE A 251 11.21 -12.49 18.31
N PRO A 252 12.19 -11.83 18.92
CA PRO A 252 12.26 -11.67 20.39
C PRO A 252 11.10 -10.85 20.97
N SER A 253 10.44 -10.05 20.13
CA SER A 253 9.31 -9.20 20.54
C SER A 253 7.95 -9.74 20.09
N LEU A 254 7.90 -10.96 19.54
CA LEU A 254 6.67 -11.51 18.96
C LEU A 254 5.67 -11.82 20.07
N SER A 255 4.52 -11.14 20.01
CA SER A 255 3.46 -11.27 21.00
C SER A 255 2.21 -11.93 20.42
N HIS A 256 2.05 -11.91 19.10
CA HIS A 256 0.87 -12.41 18.42
C HIS A 256 1.26 -13.17 17.16
N ILE A 257 0.71 -14.37 17.00
CA ILE A 257 0.84 -15.17 15.80
C ILE A 257 -0.55 -15.63 15.40
N ASP A 258 -0.95 -15.29 14.18
CA ASP A 258 -2.19 -15.75 13.57
C ASP A 258 -1.84 -16.71 12.44
N MET A 259 -2.42 -17.91 12.48
CA MET A 259 -2.22 -18.94 11.47
C MET A 259 -3.58 -19.36 10.96
N MET A 260 -3.97 -18.87 9.79
CA MET A 260 -5.26 -19.19 9.19
C MET A 260 -5.10 -20.19 8.04
N ARG A 261 -5.86 -21.27 8.10
CA ARG A 261 -6.10 -22.13 6.94
C ARG A 261 -7.35 -21.59 6.25
N MET A 262 -7.22 -21.05 5.04
CA MET A 262 -8.41 -20.80 4.22
C MET A 262 -8.81 -22.16 3.63
N VAL A 263 -9.83 -22.76 4.23
CA VAL A 263 -10.50 -23.94 3.69
C VAL A 263 -11.63 -23.40 2.83
N GLU A 264 -11.48 -23.46 1.51
CA GLU A 264 -12.62 -23.39 0.59
C GLU A 264 -13.44 -24.69 0.65
#